data_AF-A0A3R7MR81-F1
#
_entry.id   AF-A0A3R7MR81-F1
#
_cell.length_a   1.000
_cell.length_b   1.000
_cell.length_c   1.000
_cell.angle_alpha   90.00
_cell.angle_beta   90.00
_cell.angle_gamma   90.00
#
_symmetry.space_group_name_H-M   'P 1'
#
loop_
_entity.id
_entity.type
_entity.pdbx_description
1 polymer ?
#
loop_
_entity_poly.entity_id
_entity_poly.type
_entity_poly.pdbx_seq_one_letter_code
_entity_poly.pdbx_strand_id
1 'polypeptide(L)'
;MMTGQPIYGIGERVDGLYDENTDGMWYPGRIQCVHPGEDGFMFEVLYDDGEVEMHVRSEFLRKHVPGTICVGTRVLCRYDGGDEYYTGQVSDVQENGRYTIAYDDGEVEEDVPLDHIVEPEENEEEVEPSKAMNDVEPAQALQGGDEDVEAQTYSVHTRQVHYYACEGKQDGGVIVGSAGAL
;
A
#
# COMPACT_ATOMS: atom_id res chain seq x y z
N MET A 1 4.63 33.32 6.17
CA MET A 1 3.62 32.66 7.03
C MET A 1 2.85 31.75 6.10
N MET A 2 3.10 30.45 6.12
CA MET A 2 2.30 29.51 5.34
C MET A 2 0.97 29.34 6.06
N THR A 3 -0.10 29.85 5.46
CA THR A 3 -1.46 29.84 5.99
C THR A 3 -2.21 28.72 5.30
N GLY A 4 -1.99 27.48 5.73
CA GLY A 4 -2.73 26.32 5.26
C GLY A 4 -2.74 25.27 6.36
N GLN A 5 -3.87 24.58 6.53
CA GLN A 5 -3.89 23.34 7.31
C GLN A 5 -3.53 22.19 6.37
N PRO A 6 -2.84 21.14 6.85
CA PRO A 6 -2.64 19.95 6.05
C PRO A 6 -3.99 19.30 5.75
N ILE A 7 -4.14 18.77 4.54
CA ILE A 7 -5.39 18.15 4.09
C ILE A 7 -5.66 16.78 4.76
N TYR A 8 -4.60 16.13 5.24
CA TYR A 8 -4.66 14.90 6.01
C TYR A 8 -4.02 15.11 7.39
N GLY A 9 -4.57 14.46 8.41
CA GLY A 9 -4.05 14.48 9.77
C GLY A 9 -3.33 13.18 10.11
N ILE A 10 -2.50 13.20 11.15
CA ILE A 10 -1.87 11.99 11.69
C ILE A 10 -2.97 10.98 12.09
N GLY A 11 -2.79 9.72 11.68
CA GLY A 11 -3.73 8.62 11.87
C GLY A 11 -4.83 8.50 10.80
N GLU A 12 -4.99 9.51 9.93
CA GLU A 12 -6.00 9.49 8.87
C GLU A 12 -5.72 8.32 7.91
N ARG A 13 -6.76 7.55 7.60
CA ARG A 13 -6.73 6.46 6.62
C ARG A 13 -6.73 7.04 5.21
N VAL A 14 -5.75 6.63 4.41
CA VAL A 14 -5.51 7.11 3.05
C VAL A 14 -5.18 5.94 2.14
N ASP A 15 -5.37 6.11 0.84
CA ASP A 15 -4.68 5.30 -0.16
C ASP A 15 -3.57 6.13 -0.78
N GLY A 16 -2.37 5.56 -0.87
CA GLY A 16 -1.20 6.18 -1.50
C GLY A 16 -0.84 5.53 -2.83
N LEU A 17 -0.36 6.33 -3.78
CA LEU A 17 0.36 5.83 -4.95
C LEU A 17 1.81 5.62 -4.54
N TYR A 18 2.30 4.38 -4.60
CA TYR A 18 3.65 4.03 -4.22
C TYR A 18 4.67 4.41 -5.30
N ASP A 19 5.86 4.85 -4.90
CA ASP A 19 7.03 5.13 -5.76
C ASP A 19 6.69 5.95 -7.02
N GLU A 20 6.11 7.14 -6.79
CA GLU A 20 5.70 8.09 -7.83
C GLU A 20 4.84 7.47 -8.95
N ASN A 21 4.03 6.46 -8.61
CA ASN A 21 3.04 5.84 -9.50
C ASN A 21 3.67 5.04 -10.66
N THR A 22 4.73 4.28 -10.40
CA THR A 22 5.35 3.42 -11.42
C THR A 22 4.39 2.34 -11.96
N ASP A 23 3.49 1.81 -11.12
CA ASP A 23 2.55 0.75 -11.46
C ASP A 23 1.08 1.20 -11.58
N GLY A 24 0.76 2.43 -11.21
CA GLY A 24 -0.62 2.93 -11.27
C GLY A 24 -1.50 2.47 -10.09
N MET A 25 -0.93 1.83 -9.07
CA MET A 25 -1.67 1.15 -8.01
C MET A 25 -1.78 1.99 -6.75
N TRP A 26 -2.94 1.88 -6.10
CA TRP A 26 -3.23 2.51 -4.82
C TRP A 26 -3.07 1.48 -3.71
N TYR A 27 -2.40 1.88 -2.62
CA TYR A 27 -2.12 1.04 -1.46
C TYR A 27 -2.71 1.69 -0.19
N PRO A 28 -3.48 0.94 0.62
CA PRO A 28 -4.08 1.48 1.83
C PRO A 28 -3.04 1.65 2.93
N GLY A 29 -3.19 2.73 3.68
CA GLY A 29 -2.30 3.05 4.79
C GLY A 29 -2.82 4.19 5.65
N ARG A 30 -1.94 4.68 6.52
CA ARG A 30 -2.24 5.75 7.49
C ARG A 30 -1.16 6.80 7.49
N ILE A 31 -1.56 8.06 7.65
CA ILE A 31 -0.61 9.15 7.85
C ILE A 31 0.11 8.95 9.18
N GLN A 32 1.40 8.65 9.13
CA GLN A 32 2.24 8.52 10.30
C GLN A 32 2.75 9.89 10.78
N CYS A 33 3.13 10.76 9.85
CA CYS A 33 3.67 12.09 10.16
C CYS A 33 3.28 13.13 9.10
N VAL A 34 3.29 14.41 9.50
CA VAL A 34 3.06 15.57 8.63
C VAL A 34 4.20 16.56 8.79
N HIS A 35 4.88 16.86 7.69
CA HIS A 35 6.00 17.78 7.64
C HIS A 35 5.64 19.04 6.85
N PRO A 36 5.94 20.25 7.36
CA PRO A 36 5.90 21.46 6.54
C PRO A 36 7.06 21.42 5.53
N GLY A 37 6.76 21.70 4.26
CA GLY A 37 7.73 21.86 3.17
C GLY A 37 7.71 23.28 2.59
N GLU A 38 8.58 23.56 1.62
CA GLU A 38 8.65 24.88 0.96
C GLU A 38 7.39 25.19 0.12
N ASP A 39 6.83 24.16 -0.53
CA ASP A 39 5.69 24.31 -1.45
C ASP A 39 4.37 23.72 -0.91
N GLY A 40 4.31 23.36 0.39
CA GLY A 40 3.12 22.75 0.99
C GLY A 40 3.44 21.82 2.14
N PHE A 41 2.64 20.76 2.29
CA PHE A 41 2.86 19.71 3.29
C PHE A 41 3.33 18.43 2.61
N MET A 42 4.26 17.74 3.27
CA MET A 42 4.70 16.40 2.92
C MET A 42 4.25 15.44 4.01
N PHE A 43 3.97 14.21 3.62
CA PHE A 43 3.40 13.20 4.51
C PHE A 43 4.36 12.00 4.58
N GLU A 44 4.39 11.37 5.74
CA GLU A 44 4.95 10.04 5.93
C GLU A 44 3.76 9.08 6.05
N VAL A 45 3.73 8.05 5.22
CA VAL A 45 2.62 7.09 5.13
C VAL A 45 3.12 5.74 5.59
N LEU A 46 2.45 5.15 6.58
CA LEU A 46 2.62 3.75 6.96
C LEU A 46 1.54 2.94 6.24
N TYR A 47 1.96 2.12 5.27
CA TYR A 47 1.08 1.20 4.55
C TYR A 47 0.72 -0.01 5.40
N ASP A 48 -0.40 -0.65 5.07
CA ASP A 48 -0.94 -1.80 5.81
C ASP A 48 -0.03 -3.04 5.76
N ASP A 49 0.86 -3.14 4.78
CA ASP A 49 1.88 -4.19 4.69
C ASP A 49 3.10 -3.93 5.59
N GLY A 50 3.13 -2.76 6.25
CA GLY A 50 4.18 -2.33 7.16
C GLY A 50 5.30 -1.53 6.49
N GLU A 51 5.22 -1.26 5.19
CA GLU A 51 6.15 -0.34 4.53
C GLU A 51 5.87 1.12 4.92
N VAL A 52 6.92 1.93 4.91
CA VAL A 52 6.83 3.37 5.19
C VAL A 52 7.37 4.12 3.99
N GLU A 53 6.56 5.03 3.47
CA GLU A 53 6.98 5.96 2.43
C GLU A 53 7.10 7.37 2.98
N MET A 54 8.25 7.98 2.71
CA MET A 54 8.61 9.31 3.20
C MET A 54 8.38 10.37 2.13
N HIS A 55 8.13 11.60 2.56
CA HIS A 55 8.01 12.77 1.67
C HIS A 55 6.89 12.67 0.61
N VAL A 56 5.84 11.91 0.90
CA VAL A 56 4.69 11.75 0.01
C VAL A 56 3.95 13.08 -0.12
N ARG A 57 3.69 13.51 -1.35
CA ARG A 57 2.91 14.73 -1.61
C ARG A 57 1.42 14.43 -1.53
N SER A 58 0.62 15.43 -1.20
CA SER A 58 -0.85 15.31 -1.18
C SER A 58 -1.46 14.81 -2.50
N GLU A 59 -0.77 14.99 -3.62
CA GLU A 59 -1.21 14.57 -4.96
C GLU A 59 -1.16 13.05 -5.15
N PHE A 60 -0.29 12.38 -4.40
CA PHE A 60 -0.14 10.92 -4.41
C PHE A 60 -0.99 10.25 -3.33
N LEU A 61 -1.87 11.00 -2.67
CA LEU A 61 -2.72 10.52 -1.59
C LEU A 61 -4.17 10.86 -1.87
N ARG A 62 -5.05 9.91 -1.61
CA ARG A 62 -6.49 10.12 -1.55
C ARG A 62 -7.02 9.67 -0.19
N LYS A 63 -8.10 10.31 0.27
CA LYS A 63 -8.83 9.81 1.44
C LYS A 63 -9.37 8.42 1.12
N HIS A 64 -9.07 7.45 1.98
CA HIS A 64 -9.63 6.12 1.86
C HIS A 64 -11.13 6.18 2.18
N VAL A 65 -11.94 5.51 1.36
CA VAL A 65 -13.39 5.42 1.55
C VAL A 65 -13.74 3.94 1.67
N PRO A 66 -14.35 3.49 2.78
CA PRO A 66 -14.73 2.08 2.90
C PRO A 66 -15.50 1.58 1.69
N GLY A 67 -15.09 0.43 1.15
CA GLY A 67 -15.60 -0.12 -0.11
C GLY A 67 -14.88 0.36 -1.38
N THR A 68 -13.93 1.31 -1.32
CA THR A 68 -12.98 1.54 -2.41
C THR A 68 -11.81 0.56 -2.29
N ILE A 69 -12.08 -0.69 -2.64
CA ILE A 69 -11.11 -1.78 -2.53
C ILE A 69 -9.98 -1.60 -3.54
N CYS A 70 -8.73 -1.57 -3.05
CA CYS A 70 -7.51 -1.47 -3.83
C CYS A 70 -6.51 -2.59 -3.47
N VAL A 71 -5.41 -2.68 -4.23
CA VAL A 71 -4.33 -3.65 -3.95
C VAL A 71 -3.81 -3.44 -2.52
N GLY A 72 -3.58 -4.55 -1.80
CA GLY A 72 -3.17 -4.51 -0.40
C GLY A 72 -4.31 -4.40 0.61
N THR A 73 -5.55 -4.10 0.18
CA THR A 73 -6.71 -4.04 1.08
C THR A 73 -6.96 -5.40 1.73
N ARG A 74 -7.03 -5.43 3.07
CA ARG A 74 -7.44 -6.61 3.84
C ARG A 74 -8.93 -6.82 3.68
N VAL A 75 -9.34 -8.05 3.40
CA VAL A 75 -10.73 -8.37 3.08
C VAL A 75 -11.18 -9.69 3.71
N LEU A 76 -12.48 -9.82 3.87
CA LEU A 76 -13.19 -11.07 4.07
C LEU A 76 -13.84 -11.44 2.73
N CYS A 77 -13.53 -12.61 2.19
CA CYS A 77 -14.02 -13.04 0.88
C CYS A 77 -14.72 -14.41 0.92
N ARG A 78 -15.79 -14.56 0.14
CA ARG A 78 -16.49 -15.84 -0.09
C ARG A 78 -15.79 -16.64 -1.18
N TYR A 79 -15.13 -17.72 -0.80
CA TYR A 79 -14.44 -18.63 -1.73
C TYR A 79 -15.44 -19.36 -2.63
N ASP A 80 -15.26 -19.27 -3.96
CA ASP A 80 -16.11 -19.93 -4.98
C ASP A 80 -17.63 -19.68 -4.76
N GLY A 81 -17.97 -18.52 -4.17
CA GLY A 81 -19.34 -18.18 -3.82
C GLY A 81 -19.97 -19.02 -2.69
N GLY A 82 -19.18 -19.79 -1.94
CA GLY A 82 -19.62 -20.50 -0.74
C GLY A 82 -20.10 -19.57 0.37
N ASP A 83 -20.78 -20.07 1.41
CA ASP A 83 -21.43 -19.22 2.42
C ASP A 83 -20.49 -18.72 3.55
N GLU A 84 -19.25 -19.18 3.55
CA GLU A 84 -18.23 -18.81 4.54
C GLU A 84 -17.33 -17.69 4.00
N TYR A 85 -16.84 -16.86 4.93
CA TYR A 85 -15.88 -15.80 4.64
C TYR A 85 -14.50 -16.20 5.15
N TYR A 86 -13.49 -16.03 4.29
CA TYR A 86 -12.09 -16.28 4.59
C TYR A 86 -11.32 -14.98 4.54
N THR A 87 -10.34 -14.83 5.44
CA THR A 87 -9.48 -13.65 5.47
C THR A 87 -8.46 -13.72 4.35
N GLY A 88 -8.21 -12.57 3.74
CA GLY A 88 -7.21 -12.44 2.69
C GLY A 88 -6.87 -11.00 2.40
N GLN A 89 -6.13 -10.81 1.32
CA GLN A 89 -5.73 -9.52 0.80
C GLN A 89 -5.96 -9.47 -0.71
N VAL A 90 -6.34 -8.30 -1.21
CA VAL A 90 -6.45 -8.06 -2.65
C VAL A 90 -5.04 -7.99 -3.24
N SER A 91 -4.70 -8.91 -4.13
CA SER A 91 -3.42 -8.94 -4.82
C SER A 91 -3.46 -8.27 -6.19
N ASP A 92 -4.64 -8.14 -6.79
CA ASP A 92 -4.83 -7.43 -8.07
C ASP A 92 -6.25 -6.87 -8.22
N VAL A 93 -6.37 -5.74 -8.93
CA VAL A 93 -7.65 -5.10 -9.28
C VAL A 93 -7.73 -5.01 -10.79
N GLN A 94 -8.62 -5.80 -11.37
CA GLN A 94 -8.78 -5.88 -12.82
C GLN A 94 -9.64 -4.72 -13.37
N GLU A 95 -9.38 -4.31 -14.62
CA GLU A 95 -10.15 -3.23 -15.29
C GLU A 95 -11.65 -3.52 -15.43
N ASN A 96 -12.04 -4.80 -15.39
CA ASN A 96 -13.43 -5.25 -15.50
C ASN A 96 -14.20 -5.15 -14.15
N GLY A 97 -13.56 -4.69 -13.07
CA GLY A 97 -14.14 -4.61 -11.72
C GLY A 97 -14.16 -5.95 -10.97
N ARG A 98 -13.28 -6.88 -11.36
CA ARG A 98 -12.99 -8.13 -10.63
C ARG A 98 -11.72 -7.98 -9.83
N TYR A 99 -11.56 -8.85 -8.84
CA TYR A 99 -10.44 -8.84 -7.90
C TYR A 99 -9.76 -10.20 -7.88
N THR A 100 -8.46 -10.18 -7.66
CA THR A 100 -7.71 -11.38 -7.27
C THR A 100 -7.44 -11.32 -5.77
N ILE A 101 -7.82 -12.35 -5.05
CA ILE A 101 -7.68 -12.46 -3.59
C ILE A 101 -6.61 -13.49 -3.27
N ALA A 102 -5.59 -13.07 -2.52
CA ALA A 102 -4.65 -13.95 -1.85
C ALA A 102 -5.17 -14.23 -0.43
N TYR A 103 -5.56 -15.47 -0.16
CA TYR A 103 -6.06 -15.89 1.14
C TYR A 103 -4.90 -16.14 2.13
N ASP A 104 -5.19 -15.98 3.42
CA ASP A 104 -4.19 -16.13 4.48
C ASP A 104 -3.64 -17.57 4.64
N ASP A 105 -4.34 -18.57 4.07
CA ASP A 105 -3.89 -19.97 4.03
C ASP A 105 -2.93 -20.27 2.85
N GLY A 106 -2.68 -19.28 2.00
CA GLY A 106 -1.78 -19.37 0.85
C GLY A 106 -2.47 -19.73 -0.47
N GLU A 107 -3.79 -19.90 -0.50
CA GLU A 107 -4.55 -20.02 -1.74
C GLU A 107 -4.77 -18.66 -2.42
N VAL A 108 -5.04 -18.69 -3.73
CA VAL A 108 -5.35 -17.50 -4.53
C VAL A 108 -6.58 -17.78 -5.38
N GLU A 109 -7.51 -16.83 -5.41
CA GLU A 109 -8.68 -16.87 -6.26
C GLU A 109 -8.73 -15.63 -7.15
N GLU A 110 -8.85 -15.87 -8.45
CA GLU A 110 -8.97 -14.83 -9.48
C GLU A 110 -10.45 -14.61 -9.84
N ASP A 111 -10.76 -13.48 -10.49
CA ASP A 111 -12.09 -13.16 -10.99
C ASP A 111 -13.20 -13.07 -9.91
N VAL A 112 -12.85 -12.67 -8.69
CA VAL A 112 -13.80 -12.49 -7.59
C VAL A 112 -14.65 -11.23 -7.83
N PRO A 113 -15.99 -11.31 -7.75
CA PRO A 113 -16.86 -10.15 -7.83
C PRO A 113 -16.87 -9.36 -6.50
N LEU A 114 -17.05 -8.04 -6.57
CA LEU A 114 -17.15 -7.19 -5.38
C LEU A 114 -18.19 -7.66 -4.36
N ASP A 115 -19.31 -8.25 -4.82
CA ASP A 115 -20.38 -8.76 -3.96
C ASP A 115 -19.94 -9.88 -3.00
N HIS A 116 -18.79 -10.52 -3.26
CA HIS A 116 -18.22 -11.56 -2.42
C HIS A 116 -17.20 -11.02 -1.41
N ILE A 117 -16.85 -9.73 -1.49
CA ILE A 117 -15.76 -9.11 -0.76
C ILE A 117 -16.34 -8.11 0.23
N VAL A 118 -15.89 -8.21 1.48
CA VAL A 118 -16.25 -7.29 2.56
C VAL A 118 -14.96 -6.78 3.18
N GLU A 119 -14.84 -5.47 3.31
CA GLU A 119 -13.78 -4.86 4.10
C GLU A 119 -14.10 -5.04 5.59
N PRO A 120 -13.22 -5.68 6.38
CA PRO A 120 -13.46 -5.85 7.81
C PRO A 120 -13.44 -4.49 8.50
N GLU A 121 -14.32 -4.28 9.48
CA GLU A 121 -14.21 -3.11 10.35
C GLU A 121 -12.91 -3.22 11.15
N GLU A 122 -12.01 -2.25 10.96
CA GLU A 122 -10.80 -2.14 11.77
C GLU A 122 -11.22 -1.71 13.18
N ASN A 123 -11.34 -2.67 14.10
CA ASN A 123 -11.56 -2.35 15.50
C ASN A 123 -10.30 -1.63 16.04
N GLU A 124 -10.44 -0.34 16.33
CA GLU A 124 -9.38 0.56 16.80
C GLU A 124 -8.79 0.17 18.17
N GLU A 125 -9.28 -0.91 18.80
CA GLU A 125 -8.96 -1.32 20.17
C GLU A 125 -7.66 -2.13 20.36
N GLU A 126 -6.96 -2.57 19.30
CA GLU A 126 -5.67 -3.29 19.44
C GLU A 126 -4.53 -2.73 18.58
N VAL A 127 -4.31 -1.42 18.65
CA VAL A 127 -2.98 -0.86 18.38
C VAL A 127 -2.49 -0.17 19.66
N GLU A 128 -2.07 -0.97 20.63
CA GLU A 128 -1.18 -0.45 21.67
C GLU A 128 0.03 0.15 20.94
N PRO A 129 0.28 1.47 21.02
CA PRO A 129 1.45 2.06 20.40
C PRO A 129 2.65 1.35 21.01
N SER A 130 3.32 0.50 20.22
CA SER A 130 4.45 -0.25 20.73
C SER A 130 5.45 0.74 21.30
N LYS A 131 5.65 0.59 22.59
CA LYS A 131 6.28 1.53 23.50
C LYS A 131 7.76 1.60 23.18
N ALA A 132 8.15 2.42 22.21
CA ALA A 132 9.55 2.62 21.84
C ALA A 132 9.83 4.07 21.42
N MET A 133 9.45 5.04 22.25
CA MET A 133 9.93 6.42 22.13
C MET A 133 9.64 7.16 23.44
N ASN A 134 10.45 6.93 24.46
CA ASN A 134 10.71 7.85 25.58
C ASN A 134 11.82 7.29 26.47
N ASP A 135 13.03 7.17 25.94
CA ASP A 135 14.25 7.10 26.74
C ASP A 135 15.37 7.83 25.98
N VAL A 136 15.24 9.15 25.88
CA VAL A 136 16.40 10.02 25.60
C VAL A 136 16.87 10.57 26.94
N GLU A 137 17.83 9.89 27.55
CA GLU A 137 18.66 10.53 28.58
C GLU A 137 19.45 11.68 27.93
N PRO A 138 19.52 12.88 28.54
CA PRO A 138 20.19 14.01 27.92
C PRO A 138 21.71 13.84 28.03
N ALA A 139 22.33 13.28 26.98
CA ALA A 139 23.79 13.23 26.89
C ALA A 139 24.35 14.61 26.51
N GLN A 140 25.28 15.05 27.34
CA GLN A 140 25.81 16.39 27.51
C GLN A 140 26.59 16.93 26.29
N ALA A 141 26.62 18.26 26.20
CA ALA A 141 27.33 19.08 25.23
C ALA A 141 28.81 18.71 25.01
N LEU A 142 29.22 18.61 23.75
CA LEU A 142 30.59 18.87 23.32
C LEU A 142 30.59 19.73 22.05
N GLN A 143 31.49 20.72 22.05
CA GLN A 143 31.67 21.77 21.06
C GLN A 143 32.33 21.27 19.76
N GLY A 144 31.86 21.79 18.62
CA GLY A 144 32.71 22.24 17.51
C GLY A 144 32.80 21.33 16.30
N GLY A 145 32.70 21.96 15.11
CA GLY A 145 33.22 21.44 13.84
C GLY A 145 32.16 21.27 12.77
N ASP A 146 32.27 22.07 11.71
CA ASP A 146 31.49 22.06 10.48
C ASP A 146 31.56 20.74 9.68
N GLU A 147 30.72 20.69 8.64
CA GLU A 147 30.78 19.91 7.39
C GLU A 147 30.32 18.43 7.34
N ASP A 148 29.42 18.19 6.36
CA ASP A 148 28.91 16.93 5.76
C ASP A 148 27.85 16.11 6.53
N VAL A 149 26.56 16.41 6.25
CA VAL A 149 25.41 15.57 6.64
C VAL A 149 25.25 14.46 5.60
N GLU A 150 25.90 13.32 5.82
CA GLU A 150 25.53 12.06 5.18
C GLU A 150 24.28 11.51 5.89
N ALA A 151 23.14 11.55 5.20
CA ALA A 151 21.90 10.95 5.69
C ALA A 151 22.11 9.44 5.85
N GLN A 152 22.27 8.99 7.08
CA GLN A 152 22.35 7.56 7.39
C GLN A 152 20.96 6.95 7.24
N THR A 153 20.79 6.21 6.16
CA THR A 153 19.63 5.38 5.85
C THR A 153 19.47 4.28 6.91
N TYR A 154 18.34 4.28 7.61
CA TYR A 154 17.94 3.17 8.46
C TYR A 154 17.18 2.15 7.61
N SER A 155 17.85 1.09 7.16
CA SER A 155 17.17 -0.08 6.57
C SER A 155 16.60 -0.95 7.69
N VAL A 156 15.28 -0.95 7.84
CA VAL A 156 14.57 -2.01 8.56
C VAL A 156 14.26 -3.13 7.58
N HIS A 157 14.98 -4.24 7.75
CA HIS A 157 14.80 -5.47 6.99
C HIS A 157 13.60 -6.23 7.54
N THR A 158 12.39 -5.91 7.07
CA THR A 158 11.19 -6.73 7.27
C THR A 158 11.04 -7.67 6.06
N ARG A 159 10.55 -8.89 6.33
CA ARG A 159 10.54 -9.99 5.36
C ARG A 159 9.73 -9.62 4.13
N GLN A 160 10.46 -9.48 3.03
CA GLN A 160 9.99 -9.39 1.65
C GLN A 160 8.90 -10.44 1.34
N VAL A 161 7.65 -9.99 1.19
CA VAL A 161 6.61 -10.75 0.49
C VAL A 161 6.69 -10.29 -0.96
N HIS A 162 7.30 -11.11 -1.82
CA HIS A 162 7.34 -10.84 -3.25
C HIS A 162 5.92 -10.97 -3.82
N TYR A 163 5.34 -9.87 -4.28
CA TYR A 163 4.25 -9.91 -5.24
C TYR A 163 4.85 -10.32 -6.59
N TYR A 164 4.48 -11.51 -7.07
CA TYR A 164 4.84 -11.96 -8.41
C TYR A 164 3.81 -11.41 -9.39
N ALA A 165 4.22 -10.51 -10.28
CA ALA A 165 3.44 -10.17 -11.46
C ALA A 165 3.40 -11.37 -12.42
N CYS A 166 2.20 -11.90 -12.67
CA CYS A 166 1.98 -12.97 -13.64
C CYS A 166 2.14 -12.40 -15.06
N GLU A 167 3.29 -12.63 -15.71
CA GLU A 167 3.46 -12.34 -17.13
C GLU A 167 2.59 -13.30 -17.97
N GLY A 168 1.45 -12.80 -18.45
CA GLY A 168 0.58 -13.51 -19.39
C GLY A 168 1.27 -13.74 -20.72
N LYS A 169 1.68 -14.99 -21.01
CA LYS A 169 2.03 -15.43 -22.37
C LYS A 169 0.74 -15.62 -23.17
N GLN A 170 0.56 -14.82 -24.21
CA GLN A 170 -0.47 -15.03 -25.22
C GLN A 170 -0.04 -16.21 -26.13
N ASP A 171 -0.60 -17.39 -25.89
CA ASP A 171 -0.55 -18.52 -26.82
C ASP A 171 -1.54 -18.27 -27.97
N GLY A 172 -1.04 -17.62 -29.02
CA GLY A 172 -1.78 -17.35 -30.27
C GLY A 172 -1.72 -18.55 -31.21
N GLY A 173 -2.78 -19.34 -31.21
CA GLY A 173 -2.93 -20.58 -31.97
C GLY A 173 -2.85 -20.45 -33.50
N VAL A 174 -2.54 -21.61 -34.06
CA VAL A 174 -2.49 -22.04 -35.46
C VAL A 174 -3.58 -21.44 -36.35
N ILE A 175 -3.17 -20.78 -37.44
CA ILE A 175 -3.96 -20.69 -38.67
C ILE A 175 -3.29 -21.53 -39.78
N VAL A 176 -3.99 -22.59 -40.16
CA VAL A 176 -3.75 -23.35 -41.39
C VAL A 176 -4.21 -22.53 -42.59
N GLY A 177 -3.34 -22.34 -43.58
CA GLY A 177 -3.66 -21.59 -44.80
C GLY A 177 -2.72 -21.98 -45.94
N SER A 178 -3.28 -22.71 -46.90
CA SER A 178 -2.67 -23.42 -48.02
C SER A 178 -2.12 -22.56 -49.17
N ALA A 179 -1.03 -23.06 -49.77
CA ALA A 179 -0.73 -23.23 -51.21
C ALA A 179 -0.70 -22.06 -52.22
N GLY A 180 0.36 -22.07 -53.06
CA GLY A 180 0.43 -21.50 -54.42
C GLY A 180 1.53 -20.44 -54.59
N ALA A 181 2.71 -20.76 -55.16
CA ALA A 181 3.04 -20.71 -56.60
C ALA A 181 2.92 -19.28 -57.17
N LEU A 182 3.92 -18.62 -57.76
CA LEU A 182 5.13 -18.99 -58.51
C LEU A 182 6.27 -18.01 -58.23
#